data_AF-A0A1V9R1U4-F1
#
_entry.id   AF-A0A1V9R1U4-F1
#
_cell.length_a   1.000
_cell.length_b   1.000
_cell.length_c   1.000
_cell.angle_alpha   90.00
_cell.angle_beta   90.00
_cell.angle_gamma   90.00
#
_symmetry.space_group_name_H-M   'P 1'
#
loop_
_entity.id
_entity.type
_entity.pdbx_description
1 polymer ?
#
loop_
_entity_poly.entity_id
_entity_poly.type
_entity_poly.pdbx_seq_one_letter_code
_entity_poly.pdbx_strand_id
1 'polypeptide(L)'
;MKIEYKNKNYKSKGSIYKVGNVIEYRGDVYLVCETPLVLGERKYFLISLKTFKVSSLMFKTLEKLEENVRSVSDTLVKAKLIVDYKLDGDAEDEQKY
;
A
#
# COMPACT_ATOMS: atom_id res chain seq x y z
N MET A 1 -8.44 -9.11 12.21
CA MET A 1 -8.19 -10.43 11.60
C MET A 1 -6.69 -10.57 11.37
N LYS A 2 -5.98 -11.43 12.11
CA LYS A 2 -4.54 -11.64 11.95
C LYS A 2 -4.29 -12.65 10.83
N ILE A 3 -3.44 -12.35 9.86
CA ILE A 3 -3.09 -13.29 8.80
C ILE A 3 -2.17 -14.37 9.39
N GLU A 4 -2.57 -15.64 9.27
CA GLU A 4 -1.65 -16.76 9.42
C GLU A 4 -0.87 -16.99 8.12
N TYR A 5 0.45 -16.96 8.24
CA TYR A 5 1.40 -16.88 7.13
C TYR A 5 1.58 -18.24 6.43
N LYS A 6 0.84 -18.50 5.34
CA LYS A 6 1.03 -19.67 4.45
C LYS A 6 1.92 -19.38 3.22
N ASN A 7 2.93 -18.52 3.33
CA ASN A 7 3.86 -18.28 2.22
C ASN A 7 5.26 -18.83 2.56
N LYS A 8 5.62 -19.96 1.93
CA LYS A 8 6.82 -20.78 2.23
C LYS A 8 8.17 -20.07 2.02
N ASN A 9 8.19 -18.89 1.40
CA ASN A 9 9.42 -18.15 1.08
C ASN A 9 9.80 -17.05 2.10
N TYR A 10 9.08 -16.93 3.22
CA TYR A 10 9.32 -15.88 4.24
C TYR A 10 10.26 -16.31 5.38
N LYS A 11 10.64 -17.59 5.46
CA LYS A 11 11.40 -18.14 6.59
C LYS A 11 12.87 -17.68 6.68
N SER A 12 13.36 -16.88 5.74
CA SER A 12 14.69 -16.28 5.82
C SER A 12 14.63 -14.75 5.75
N LYS A 13 14.60 -14.09 6.92
CA LYS A 13 14.91 -12.65 7.13
C LYS A 13 13.91 -11.58 6.63
N GLY A 14 12.62 -11.89 6.38
CA GLY A 14 11.72 -11.02 5.59
C GLY A 14 10.93 -9.95 6.36
N SER A 15 11.31 -8.67 6.19
CA SER A 15 10.54 -7.48 6.62
C SER A 15 9.11 -7.43 6.03
N ILE A 16 8.18 -6.79 6.75
CA ILE A 16 6.82 -6.48 6.28
C ILE A 16 6.77 -5.23 5.40
N TYR A 17 7.80 -4.38 5.43
CA TYR A 17 7.91 -3.16 4.64
C TYR A 17 8.37 -3.47 3.21
N LYS A 18 7.46 -4.03 2.40
CA LYS A 18 7.69 -4.31 0.98
C LYS A 18 6.65 -3.62 0.13
N VAL A 19 7.06 -3.12 -1.04
CA VAL A 19 6.14 -2.48 -1.99
C VAL A 19 4.94 -3.38 -2.27
N GLY A 20 3.74 -2.80 -2.22
CA GLY A 20 2.47 -3.51 -2.39
C GLY A 20 1.91 -4.13 -1.10
N ASN A 21 2.70 -4.25 -0.04
CA ASN A 21 2.16 -4.70 1.25
C ASN A 21 1.30 -3.60 1.88
N VAL A 22 0.23 -4.03 2.54
CA VAL A 22 -0.59 -3.18 3.39
C VAL A 22 -0.26 -3.51 4.85
N ILE A 23 0.12 -2.50 5.62
CA ILE A 23 0.53 -2.63 7.02
C ILE A 23 -0.38 -1.81 7.92
N GLU A 24 -0.63 -2.31 9.12
CA GLU A 24 -1.21 -1.54 10.21
C GLU A 24 -0.07 -0.96 11.03
N TYR A 25 -0.03 0.37 11.11
CA TYR A 25 0.95 1.16 11.86
C TYR A 25 0.18 2.16 12.73
N ARG A 26 0.41 2.11 14.05
CA ARG A 26 -0.24 2.97 15.05
C ARG A 26 -1.78 3.02 14.94
N GLY A 27 -2.39 1.89 14.58
CA GLY A 27 -3.86 1.75 14.45
C GLY A 27 -4.44 2.32 13.15
N ASP A 28 -3.60 2.85 12.25
CA ASP A 28 -4.00 3.24 10.91
C ASP A 28 -3.40 2.28 9.86
N VAL A 29 -4.07 2.19 8.71
CA VAL A 29 -3.69 1.26 7.64
C VAL A 29 -2.97 2.01 6.52
N TYR A 30 -1.82 1.49 6.12
CA TYR A 30 -0.95 2.09 5.12
C TYR A 30 -0.57 1.10 4.02
N LEU A 31 -0.47 1.59 2.79
CA LEU A 31 0.15 0.87 1.68
C LEU A 31 1.61 1.30 1.53
N VAL A 32 2.51 0.34 1.40
CA VAL A 32 3.91 0.60 1.06
C VAL A 32 4.02 0.81 -0.44
N CYS A 33 4.47 2.00 -0.84
CA CYS A 33 4.55 2.43 -2.22
C CYS A 33 5.99 2.72 -2.64
N GLU A 34 6.21 2.76 -3.94
CA GLU A 34 7.41 3.34 -4.55
C GLU A 34 7.04 4.37 -5.60
N THR A 35 7.92 5.35 -5.82
CA THR A 35 7.80 6.27 -6.95
C THR A 35 8.17 5.54 -8.24
N PRO A 36 7.63 5.96 -9.40
CA PRO A 36 8.14 5.50 -10.68
C PRO A 36 9.65 5.74 -10.77
N LEU A 37 10.34 4.87 -11.51
CA LEU A 37 11.76 5.01 -11.77
C LEU A 37 11.99 6.19 -12.72
N VAL A 38 12.28 7.37 -12.16
CA VAL A 38 12.54 8.60 -12.93
C VAL A 38 14.01 8.96 -12.72
N LEU A 39 14.77 9.08 -13.82
CA LEU A 39 16.20 9.41 -13.81
C LEU A 39 17.06 8.45 -12.97
N GLY A 40 16.64 7.17 -12.87
CA GLY A 40 17.38 6.12 -12.16
C GLY A 40 17.21 6.12 -10.65
N GLU A 41 16.40 7.02 -10.08
CA GLU A 41 16.08 7.00 -8.65
C GLU A 41 14.65 6.49 -8.42
N ARG A 42 14.51 5.58 -7.44
CA ARG A 42 13.21 5.20 -6.87
C ARG A 42 13.20 5.54 -5.40
N LYS A 43 12.07 6.02 -4.91
CA LYS A 43 11.87 6.33 -3.49
C LYS A 43 10.69 5.53 -2.96
N TYR A 44 10.72 5.20 -1.68
CA TYR A 44 9.69 4.42 -1.00
C TYR A 44 9.03 5.23 0.09
N PHE A 45 7.73 5.04 0.25
CA PHE A 45 6.91 5.84 1.15
C PHE A 45 5.63 5.09 1.53
N LEU A 46 4.88 5.64 2.48
CA LEU A 46 3.60 5.10 2.90
C LEU A 46 2.45 5.98 2.39
N ILE A 47 1.35 5.37 2.00
CA ILE A 47 0.07 6.06 1.76
C ILE A 47 -0.92 5.59 2.81
N SER A 48 -1.53 6.53 3.55
CA SER A 48 -2.65 6.22 4.43
C SER A 48 -3.87 5.82 3.61
N LEU A 49 -4.38 4.60 3.79
CA LEU A 49 -5.60 4.15 3.11
C LEU A 49 -6.89 4.76 3.70
N LYS A 50 -6.78 5.42 4.86
CA LYS A 50 -7.90 6.12 5.52
C LYS A 50 -8.03 7.57 5.06
N THR A 51 -6.91 8.26 4.87
CA THR A 51 -6.88 9.70 4.56
C THR A 51 -6.38 10.01 3.15
N PHE A 52 -5.91 9.00 2.42
CA PHE A 52 -5.28 9.12 1.10
C PHE A 52 -4.04 10.03 1.07
N LYS A 53 -3.48 10.35 2.25
CA LYS A 53 -2.28 11.19 2.35
C LYS A 53 -1.01 10.35 2.21
N VAL A 54 -0.07 10.90 1.45
CA VAL A 54 1.30 10.41 1.32
C VAL A 54 2.09 10.80 2.57
N SER A 55 2.96 9.91 3.06
CA SER A 55 3.90 10.22 4.14
C SER A 55 4.80 11.39 3.74
N SER A 56 5.06 12.31 4.68
CA SER A 56 5.89 13.49 4.41
C SER A 56 7.32 13.15 3.99
N LEU A 57 7.82 12.00 4.41
CA LEU A 57 9.15 11.50 4.07
C LEU A 57 9.07 10.39 3.03
N MET A 58 10.02 10.42 2.09
CA MET A 58 10.27 9.36 1.11
C MET A 58 11.74 8.94 1.19
N PHE A 59 12.01 7.64 1.13
CA PHE A 59 13.32 7.07 1.42
C PHE A 59 13.93 6.39 0.20
N LYS A 60 15.27 6.34 0.11
CA LYS A 60 15.97 5.70 -1.03
C LYS A 60 15.98 4.16 -0.97
N THR A 61 15.66 3.56 0.18
CA THR A 61 15.61 2.10 0.37
C THR A 61 14.43 1.73 1.27
N LEU A 62 13.95 0.49 1.18
CA LEU A 62 12.88 -0.02 2.05
C LEU A 62 13.38 -0.19 3.49
N GLU A 63 14.66 -0.50 3.68
CA GLU A 63 15.30 -0.59 4.99
C GLU A 63 15.27 0.77 5.69
N LYS A 64 15.61 1.85 4.96
CA LYS A 64 15.53 3.22 5.52
C LYS A 64 14.11 3.63 5.83
N LEU A 65 13.13 3.22 5.01
CA LEU A 65 11.73 3.40 5.34
C LEU A 65 11.43 2.70 6.67
N GLU A 66 11.66 1.39 6.75
CA GLU A 66 11.43 0.61 7.97
C GLU A 66 12.11 1.24 9.20
N GLU A 67 13.40 1.55 9.14
CA GLU A 67 14.14 2.16 10.27
C GLU A 67 13.49 3.43 10.81
N ASN A 68 12.84 4.23 9.95
CA ASN A 68 12.26 5.52 10.33
C ASN A 68 10.80 5.42 10.78
N VAL A 69 10.04 4.42 10.31
CA VAL A 69 8.62 4.27 10.66
C VAL A 69 8.30 3.07 11.55
N ARG A 70 9.18 2.07 11.64
CA ARG A 70 8.88 0.80 12.31
C ARG A 70 8.46 0.98 13.76
N SER A 71 7.32 0.37 14.09
CA SER A 71 6.89 0.07 15.45
C SER A 71 6.93 -1.44 15.69
N VAL A 72 7.17 -1.83 16.93
CA VAL A 72 7.12 -3.25 17.37
C VAL A 72 5.72 -3.85 17.15
N SER A 73 4.69 -3.00 17.14
CA SER A 73 3.29 -3.39 16.97
C SER A 73 2.84 -3.49 15.52
N ASP A 74 3.72 -3.26 14.54
CA ASP A 74 3.31 -3.24 13.14
C ASP A 74 2.91 -4.63 12.66
N THR A 75 1.82 -4.70 11.90
CA THR A 75 1.34 -5.97 11.37
C THR A 75 1.02 -5.88 9.89
N LEU A 76 1.21 -6.99 9.18
CA LEU A 76 0.73 -7.14 7.81
C LEU A 76 -0.78 -7.36 7.81
N VAL A 77 -1.49 -6.63 6.95
CA VAL A 77 -2.94 -6.68 6.83
C VAL A 77 -3.35 -7.36 5.53
N LYS A 78 -4.43 -8.13 5.56
CA LYS A 78 -5.02 -8.70 4.35
C LYS A 78 -5.84 -7.61 3.66
N ALA A 79 -5.38 -7.16 2.51
CA ALA A 79 -6.10 -6.20 1.68
C ALA A 79 -6.46 -6.81 0.33
N LYS A 80 -7.57 -6.34 -0.25
CA LYS A 80 -7.98 -6.63 -1.63
C LYS A 80 -8.15 -5.30 -2.35
N LEU A 81 -7.50 -5.16 -3.49
CA LEU A 81 -7.78 -4.04 -4.40
C LEU A 81 -9.12 -4.30 -5.09
N ILE A 82 -10.04 -3.35 -4.97
CA ILE A 82 -11.32 -3.36 -5.68
C ILE A 82 -11.28 -2.16 -6.63
N VAL A 83 -11.34 -2.44 -7.94
CA VAL A 83 -11.47 -1.39 -8.96
C VAL A 83 -12.96 -1.22 -9.21
N ASP A 84 -13.51 -0.12 -8.72
CA ASP A 84 -14.88 0.29 -8.97
C ASP A 84 -14.84 1.43 -9.99
N TYR A 85 -14.95 1.08 -11.27
CA TYR A 85 -15.04 2.08 -12.34
C TYR A 85 -16.53 2.37 -12.57
N LYS A 86 -16.96 3.59 -12.26
CA LYS A 86 -18.22 4.09 -12.80
C LYS A 86 -18.00 4.36 -14.27
N LEU A 87 -18.57 3.52 -15.14
CA LEU A 87 -18.78 3.93 -16.52
C LEU A 87 -19.90 4.98 -16.48
N ASP A 88 -19.54 6.27 -16.54
CA ASP A 88 -20.50 7.32 -16.85
C ASP A 88 -20.93 7.15 -18.31
N GLY A 89 -21.79 6.16 -18.58
CA GLY A 89 -22.07 5.71 -19.94
C GLY A 89 -23.36 4.92 -20.16
N ASP A 90 -24.16 4.63 -19.12
CA ASP A 90 -25.55 4.22 -19.31
C ASP A 90 -26.43 5.49 -19.44
N ALA A 91 -26.14 6.29 -20.46
CA ALA A 91 -27.18 7.13 -21.05
C ALA A 91 -28.04 6.17 -21.88
N GLU A 92 -29.06 5.58 -21.26
CA GLU A 92 -30.19 5.03 -21.99
C GLU A 92 -30.84 6.19 -22.76
N ASP A 93 -30.43 6.36 -24.02
CA ASP A 93 -31.12 7.21 -24.99
C ASP A 93 -32.49 6.58 -25.31
N GLU A 94 -33.44 6.65 -24.37
CA GLU A 94 -34.88 6.56 -24.70
C GLU A 94 -35.37 7.94 -25.15
N GLN A 95 -35.00 8.35 -26.36
CA GLN A 95 -35.76 9.39 -27.06
C GLN A 95 -37.10 8.79 -27.50
N LYS A 96 -38.14 8.97 -26.66
CA LYS A 96 -39.53 8.87 -27.09
C LYS A 96 -39.95 10.18 -27.74
N TYR A 97 -40.20 10.16 -29.05
CA TYR A 97 -41.05 11.12 -29.76
C TYR A 97 -42.08 10.35 -30.58
#